data_AF-A0A1H4K5U4-F1
#
_entry.id   AF-A0A1H4K5U4-F1
#
_cell.length_a   1.000
_cell.length_b   1.000
_cell.length_c   1.000
_cell.angle_alpha   90.00
_cell.angle_beta   90.00
_cell.angle_gamma   90.00
#
_symmetry.space_group_name_H-M   'P 1'
#
loop_
_entity.id
_entity.type
_entity.pdbx_description
1 polymer ?
#
loop_
_entity_poly.entity_id
_entity_poly.type
_entity_poly.pdbx_seq_one_letter_code
_entity_poly.pdbx_strand_id
1 'polypeptide(L)' 'MNYGKPNTRSGVERRGKGDDPLGANSEIGRKLRQYYDDLIAEDIPDRFSDLLNKLEQKSSADTAGNKD' A
#
# COMPACT_ATOMS: atom_id res chain seq x y z
N MET A 1 42.23 0.79 10.73
CA MET A 1 40.90 0.79 10.07
C MET A 1 40.52 -0.63 9.73
N ASN A 2 39.54 -1.21 10.41
CA ASN A 2 39.03 -2.56 10.14
C ASN A 2 37.60 -2.44 9.60
N TYR A 3 37.41 -2.71 8.31
CA TYR A 3 36.09 -2.60 7.66
C TYR A 3 35.34 -3.91 7.85
N GLY A 4 34.47 -3.96 8.86
CA GLY A 4 33.46 -5.01 8.98
C GLY A 4 32.40 -4.84 7.89
N LYS A 5 32.32 -5.81 6.97
CA LYS A 5 31.28 -5.90 5.94
C LYS A 5 29.91 -6.12 6.60
N PRO A 6 28.84 -5.37 6.28
CA PRO A 6 27.50 -5.74 6.70
C PRO A 6 27.04 -6.95 5.87
N ASN A 7 26.82 -8.07 6.56
CA ASN A 7 26.24 -9.27 5.99
C ASN A 7 24.74 -9.02 5.75
N THR A 8 24.37 -8.66 4.52
CA THR A 8 22.97 -8.55 4.06
C THR A 8 22.38 -9.95 3.87
N ARG A 9 22.13 -10.64 4.98
CA ARG A 9 21.24 -11.80 4.98
C ARG A 9 19.82 -11.30 5.20
N SER A 10 19.21 -10.93 4.07
CA SER A 10 17.77 -11.06 3.89
C SER A 10 17.38 -12.48 4.32
N GLY A 11 16.59 -12.57 5.38
CA GLY A 11 16.32 -13.83 6.04
C GLY A 11 15.30 -13.63 7.14
N VAL A 12 14.09 -13.26 6.72
CA VAL A 12 12.84 -13.38 7.47
C VAL A 12 13.01 -13.07 8.95
N GLU A 13 13.02 -11.77 9.27
CA GLU A 13 12.77 -11.33 10.64
C GLU A 13 11.47 -12.00 11.10
N ARG A 14 11.63 -13.03 11.93
CA ARG A 14 10.57 -13.60 12.74
C ARG A 14 10.10 -12.48 13.64
N ARG A 15 9.17 -11.66 13.15
CA ARG A 15 8.49 -10.62 13.91
C ARG A 15 7.98 -11.28 15.17
N GLY A 16 8.65 -10.96 16.27
CA GLY A 16 8.41 -11.57 17.56
C GLY A 16 6.94 -11.39 17.94
N LYS A 17 6.41 -12.41 18.61
CA LYS A 17 5.06 -12.52 19.17
C LYS A 17 4.66 -11.37 20.13
N GLY A 18 5.50 -10.34 20.30
CA GLY A 18 5.31 -9.21 21.22
C GLY A 18 4.86 -7.90 20.58
N ASP A 19 4.76 -7.81 19.25
CA ASP A 19 4.46 -6.54 18.56
C ASP A 19 3.38 -6.69 17.47
N ASP A 20 2.47 -7.67 17.65
CA ASP A 20 1.29 -7.72 16.79
C ASP A 20 0.34 -6.60 17.22
N PRO A 21 0.12 -5.56 16.39
CA PRO A 21 -0.69 -4.40 16.76
C PRO A 21 -2.14 -4.78 17.08
N LEU A 22 -2.57 -5.99 16.67
CA LEU A 22 -3.91 -6.49 16.93
C LEU A 22 -4.00 -7.40 18.17
N GLY A 23 -2.88 -7.74 18.81
CA GLY A 23 -2.85 -8.53 20.05
C GLY A 23 -3.66 -9.82 19.94
N ALA A 24 -4.69 -9.98 20.78
CA ALA A 24 -5.58 -11.15 20.74
C ALA A 24 -6.36 -11.32 19.42
N ASN A 25 -6.54 -10.24 18.64
CA ASN A 25 -7.25 -10.25 17.36
C ASN A 25 -6.32 -10.50 16.16
N SER A 26 -5.06 -10.87 16.40
CA SER A 26 -4.08 -11.05 15.34
C SER A 26 -4.44 -12.14 14.33
N GLU A 27 -5.10 -13.21 14.77
CA GLU A 27 -5.64 -14.25 13.88
C GLU A 27 -6.77 -13.72 12.97
N ILE A 28 -7.59 -12.80 13.47
CA ILE A 28 -8.64 -12.14 12.68
C ILE A 28 -7.98 -11.26 11.61
N GLY A 29 -6.98 -10.46 11.99
CA GLY A 29 -6.22 -9.63 11.05
C GLY A 29 -5.49 -10.43 9.97
N ARG A 30 -4.95 -11.60 10.31
CA ARG A 30 -4.33 -12.50 9.32
C ARG A 30 -5.35 -13.04 8.32
N LYS A 31 -6.53 -13.47 8.79
CA LYS A 31 -7.60 -13.95 7.93
C LYS A 31 -8.15 -12.85 7.02
N LEU A 32 -8.32 -11.64 7.54
CA LEU A 32 -8.73 -10.48 6.73
C LEU A 32 -7.71 -10.18 5.63
N ARG A 33 -6.41 -10.15 5.97
CA ARG A 33 -5.36 -9.97 4.95
C ARG A 33 -5.44 -11.04 3.87
N GLN A 34 -5.46 -12.32 4.24
CA GLN A 34 -5.59 -13.40 3.28
C GLN A 34 -6.83 -13.24 2.37
N TYR A 35 -7.98 -12.86 2.94
CA TYR A 35 -9.21 -12.65 2.18
C TYR A 35 -9.11 -11.47 1.19
N TYR A 36 -8.46 -10.37 1.58
CA TYR A 36 -8.32 -9.20 0.73
C TYR A 36 -7.13 -9.28 -0.24
N ASP A 37 -6.10 -10.06 0.07
CA ASP A 37 -4.95 -10.29 -0.83
C ASP A 37 -5.44 -10.91 -2.15
N ASP A 38 -6.39 -11.85 -2.08
CA ASP A 38 -7.02 -12.46 -3.26
C ASP A 38 -7.87 -11.45 -4.05
N LEU A 39 -8.55 -10.52 -3.37
CA LEU A 39 -9.39 -9.50 -4.00
C LEU A 39 -8.57 -8.39 -4.68
N ILE A 40 -7.41 -8.06 -4.11
CA ILE A 40 -6.50 -7.04 -4.64
C ILE A 40 -5.73 -7.57 -5.86
N ALA A 41 -5.63 -8.89 -6.03
CA ALA A 41 -5.01 -9.52 -7.18
C ALA A 41 -5.83 -9.38 -8.48
N GLU A 42 -7.09 -8.97 -8.39
CA GLU A 42 -7.93 -8.69 -9.56
C GLU A 42 -7.49 -7.38 -10.24
N ASP A 43 -7.58 -7.36 -11.58
CA ASP A 43 -7.24 -6.17 -12.36
C ASP A 43 -8.11 -4.98 -11.95
N ILE A 44 -7.48 -3.80 -11.84
CA ILE A 44 -8.19 -2.56 -11.51
C ILE A 44 -9.13 -2.19 -12.67
N PRO A 45 -10.44 -2.01 -12.44
CA PRO A 45 -11.38 -1.65 -13.50
C PRO A 45 -11.09 -0.31 -14.18
N ASP A 46 -11.26 -0.25 -15.51
CA ASP A 46 -11.03 0.96 -16.34
C ASP A 46 -11.81 2.21 -15.88
N ARG A 47 -12.97 2.01 -15.23
CA ARG A 47 -13.78 3.13 -14.70
C ARG A 47 -13.03 3.97 -13.67
N PHE A 48 -12.06 3.41 -12.95
CA PHE A 48 -11.24 4.20 -12.02
C PHE A 48 -10.30 5.14 -12.78
N SER A 49 -9.65 4.65 -13.84
CA SER A 49 -8.84 5.47 -14.75
C SER A 49 -9.66 6.57 -15.40
N ASP A 50 -10.87 6.26 -15.87
CA ASP A 50 -11.79 7.25 -16.44
C ASP A 50 -12.16 8.36 -15.45
N LEU A 51 -12.39 8.01 -14.18
CA LEU A 51 -12.70 8.96 -13.12
C LEU A 51 -11.49 9.83 -12.78
N LEU A 52 -10.29 9.26 -12.71
CA LEU A 52 -9.05 9.99 -12.50
C LEU A 52 -8.79 10.98 -13.64
N ASN A 53 -8.98 10.55 -14.89
CA ASN A 53 -8.86 11.43 -16.07
C ASN A 53 -9.86 12.61 -16.02
N LYS A 54 -11.11 12.35 -15.61
CA LYS A 54 -12.12 13.41 -15.46
C LYS A 54 -11.76 14.40 -14.35
N LEU A 55 -11.23 13.91 -13.23
CA LEU A 55 -10.76 14.76 -12.13
C LEU A 55 -9.60 15.65 -12.60
N GLU A 56 -8.60 15.08 -13.29
CA GLU A 56 -7.47 15.83 -13.82
C GLU A 56 -7.90 16.92 -14.80
N GLN A 57 -8.80 16.60 -15.74
CA GLN A 57 -9.35 17.57 -16.69
C GLN A 57 -10.05 18.73 -15.98
N LYS A 58 -10.84 18.42 -14.94
CA LYS A 58 -11.55 19.44 -14.17
C LYS A 58 -10.62 20.31 -13.35
N SER A 59 -9.64 19.73 -12.65
CA SER A 59 -8.64 20.48 -11.88
C SER A 59 -7.78 21.37 -12.77
N SER A 60 -7.46 20.91 -13.98
CA SER A 60 -6.72 21.69 -14.99
C SER A 60 -7.53 22.88 -15.50
N ALA A 61 -8.83 22.68 -15.75
CA ALA A 61 -9.75 23.73 -16.17
C ALA A 61 -10.01 24.76 -15.05
N ASP A 62 -10.17 24.31 -13.81
CA ASP A 62 -10.37 25.19 -12.64
C ASP A 62 -9.11 26.03 -12.32
N THR A 63 -7.91 25.48 -12.53
CA THR A 63 -6.65 26.20 -12.34
C THR A 63 -6.37 27.20 -13.47
N ALA A 64 -6.87 26.96 -14.68
CA ALA A 64 -6.76 27.88 -15.81
C ALA A 64 -7.77 29.05 -15.74
N GLY A 65 -8.90 28.88 -15.05
CA GLY A 65 -9.95 29.90 -14.91
C GLY A 65 -9.82 30.84 -13.70
N ASN A 66 -8.86 30.64 -12.80
CA ASN A 66 -8.64 31.48 -11.60
C ASN A 66 -7.44 32.44 -11.77
N LYS A 67 -7.29 33.05 -12.95
CA LYS A 67 -6.15 33.90 -13.31
C LYS A 67 -6.55 35.29 -13.83
N ASP A 68 -7.74 35.76 -13.45
CA ASP A 68 -8.23 37.11 -13.72
C ASP A 68 -8.44 37.90 -12.41
#